data_AF-A0AAJ3GZP6-F1
#
_entry.id   AF-A0AAJ3GZP6-F1
#
_cell.length_a   1.000
_cell.length_b   1.000
_cell.length_c   1.000
_cell.angle_alpha   90.00
_cell.angle_beta   90.00
_cell.angle_gamma   90.00
#
_symmetry.space_group_name_H-M   'P 1'
#
loop_
_entity.id
_entity.type
_entity.pdbx_description
1 polymer ?
#
loop_
_entity_poly.entity_id
_entity_poly.type
_entity_poly.pdbx_seq_one_letter_code
_entity_poly.pdbx_strand_id
1 'polypeptide(L)'
;MVNPKLRVLLVDEEQSRLVSIEKNLSGLGYSRVAPLTSFRDLLVILDNALYPFDLLIIHQVVLENAGEVLEQLVRSSPAIKHLLVYQGNTLQVLSTIESSSSSMRFELPCLPDREAIKQVMGFIDKVELHEVYGKQRVSV
;
A
#
# COMPACT_ATOMS: atom_id res chain seq x y z
N MET A 1 -14.39 2.95 10.11
CA MET A 1 -13.82 2.80 11.47
C MET A 1 -12.39 2.38 11.25
N VAL A 2 -11.36 2.97 11.85
CA VAL A 2 -9.97 2.56 11.50
C VAL A 2 -9.77 1.06 11.70
N ASN A 3 -9.27 0.36 10.67
CA ASN A 3 -8.95 -1.07 10.73
C ASN A 3 -7.50 -1.28 11.21
N PRO A 4 -7.25 -1.58 12.50
CA PRO A 4 -5.89 -1.73 13.03
C PRO A 4 -5.18 -3.00 12.54
N LYS A 5 -5.90 -3.90 11.85
CA LYS A 5 -5.34 -5.16 11.33
C LYS A 5 -4.69 -5.00 9.96
N LEU A 6 -4.86 -3.85 9.30
CA LEU A 6 -4.26 -3.57 8.00
C LEU A 6 -2.74 -3.74 8.05
N ARG A 7 -2.22 -4.58 7.17
CA ARG A 7 -0.78 -4.85 7.05
C ARG A 7 -0.21 -3.87 6.03
N VAL A 8 0.61 -2.95 6.51
CA VAL A 8 1.23 -1.93 5.67
C VAL A 8 2.71 -2.25 5.50
N LEU A 9 3.17 -2.34 4.27
CA LEU A 9 4.60 -2.34 3.94
C LEU A 9 5.00 -0.91 3.58
N LEU A 10 6.14 -0.47 4.08
CA LEU A 10 6.68 0.85 3.79
C LEU A 10 8.12 0.69 3.29
N VAL A 11 8.41 1.24 2.11
CA VAL A 11 9.71 1.13 1.46
C VAL A 11 10.24 2.51 1.09
N ASP A 12 11.39 2.87 1.66
CA ASP A 12 12.10 4.12 1.36
C ASP A 12 13.57 3.93 1.72
N GLU A 13 14.49 4.49 0.92
CA GLU A 13 15.93 4.43 1.19
C GLU A 13 16.34 5.27 2.41
N GLU A 14 15.57 6.30 2.75
CA GLU A 14 15.82 7.21 3.87
C GLU A 14 15.06 6.77 5.14
N GLN A 15 15.81 6.28 6.13
CA GLN A 15 15.25 5.84 7.42
C GLN A 15 14.46 6.94 8.15
N SER A 16 14.85 8.21 7.99
CA SER A 16 14.12 9.35 8.57
C SER A 16 12.69 9.46 8.04
N ARG A 17 12.47 9.19 6.75
CA ARG A 17 11.13 9.13 6.13
C ARG A 17 10.37 7.93 6.62
N LEU A 18 11.00 6.75 6.67
CA LEU A 18 10.38 5.53 7.19
C LEU A 18 9.78 5.77 8.57
N VAL A 19 10.58 6.29 9.51
CA VAL A 19 10.15 6.57 10.88
C VAL A 19 9.04 7.63 10.92
N SER A 20 9.13 8.66 10.08
CA SER A 20 8.13 9.74 10.05
C SER A 20 6.77 9.23 9.58
N ILE A 21 6.75 8.44 8.50
CA ILE A 21 5.53 7.86 7.94
C ILE A 21 4.95 6.80 8.88
N GLU A 22 5.79 5.95 9.47
CA GLU A 22 5.37 4.98 10.47
C GLU A 22 4.74 5.65 11.71
N LYS A 23 5.31 6.75 12.19
CA LYS A 23 4.72 7.55 13.28
C LYS A 23 3.35 8.13 12.90
N ASN A 24 3.19 8.59 11.66
CA ASN A 24 1.91 9.08 11.18
C ASN A 24 0.86 7.95 11.14
N LEU A 25 1.24 6.77 10.65
CA LEU A 25 0.38 5.58 10.60
C LEU A 25 -0.03 5.09 11.99
N SER A 26 0.95 4.93 12.89
CA SER A 26 0.69 4.53 14.28
C SER A 26 -0.18 5.54 15.01
N GLY A 27 0.04 6.85 14.82
CA GLY A 27 -0.81 7.92 15.34
C GLY A 27 -2.23 8.00 14.74
N LEU A 28 -2.51 7.23 13.69
CA LEU A 28 -3.85 7.05 13.12
C LEU A 28 -4.51 5.74 13.60
N GLY A 29 -3.80 4.91 14.37
CA GLY A 29 -4.28 3.62 14.88
C GLY A 29 -3.81 2.40 14.08
N TYR A 30 -2.98 2.59 13.04
CA TYR A 30 -2.40 1.49 12.25
C TYR A 30 -1.10 1.02 12.90
N SER A 31 -1.17 -0.11 13.61
CA SER A 31 -0.04 -0.62 14.40
C SER A 31 0.80 -1.70 13.69
N ARG A 32 0.41 -2.11 12.47
CA ARG A 32 1.04 -3.21 11.73
C ARG A 32 1.72 -2.69 10.47
N VAL A 33 2.73 -1.86 10.67
CA VAL A 33 3.58 -1.30 9.63
C VAL A 33 4.93 -2.01 9.64
N ALA A 34 5.41 -2.42 8.48
CA ALA A 34 6.71 -3.06 8.29
C ALA A 34 7.59 -2.15 7.41
N PRO A 35 8.54 -1.39 7.98
CA PRO A 35 9.45 -0.53 7.24
C PRO A 35 10.59 -1.34 6.60
N LEU A 36 11.00 -0.94 5.40
CA LEU A 36 12.05 -1.57 4.61
C LEU A 36 12.89 -0.48 3.94
N THR A 37 14.20 -0.62 4.01
CA THR A 37 15.15 0.34 3.43
C THR A 37 15.56 0.03 2.01
N SER A 38 15.17 -1.14 1.49
CA SER A 38 15.63 -1.61 0.19
C SER A 38 14.52 -2.36 -0.54
N PHE A 39 14.48 -2.14 -1.85
CA PHE A 39 13.54 -2.81 -2.74
C PHE A 39 13.76 -4.33 -2.78
N ARG A 40 15.00 -4.79 -2.59
CA ARG A 40 15.29 -6.24 -2.56
C ARG A 40 14.61 -6.90 -1.37
N ASP A 41 14.61 -6.26 -0.21
CA ASP A 41 13.94 -6.78 0.99
C ASP A 41 12.44 -6.86 0.81
N LEU A 42 11.85 -5.89 0.09
CA LEU A 42 10.46 -5.95 -0.34
C LEU A 42 10.18 -7.22 -1.14
N LEU A 43 10.98 -7.51 -2.18
CA LEU A 43 10.78 -8.71 -3.00
C LEU A 43 10.85 -10.00 -2.18
N VAL A 44 11.82 -10.10 -1.26
CA VAL A 44 11.96 -11.27 -0.38
C VAL A 44 10.72 -11.44 0.50
N ILE A 45 10.18 -10.34 1.03
CA ILE A 45 8.97 -10.38 1.86
C ILE A 45 7.74 -10.76 1.04
N LEU A 46 7.62 -10.25 -0.18
CA LEU A 46 6.51 -10.60 -1.08
C LEU A 46 6.55 -12.08 -1.48
N ASP A 47 7.74 -12.60 -1.79
CA ASP A 47 7.95 -14.02 -2.12
C ASP A 47 7.60 -14.96 -0.95
N ASN A 48 7.88 -14.52 0.30
CA ASN A 48 7.61 -15.29 1.51
C ASN A 48 6.26 -14.94 2.18
N ALA A 49 5.42 -14.13 1.53
CA ALA A 49 4.18 -13.63 2.12
C ALA A 49 3.12 -14.75 2.20
N LEU A 50 2.87 -15.28 3.39
CA LEU A 50 1.77 -16.24 3.63
C LEU A 50 0.38 -15.62 3.50
N TYR A 51 0.27 -14.30 3.70
CA TYR A 51 -0.97 -13.54 3.56
C TYR A 51 -0.67 -12.24 2.81
N PRO A 52 -1.60 -11.75 1.98
CA PRO A 52 -1.41 -10.49 1.28
C PRO A 52 -1.29 -9.33 2.27
N PHE A 53 -0.58 -8.30 1.82
CA PHE A 53 -0.48 -7.00 2.45
C PHE A 53 -1.57 -6.10 1.90
N ASP A 54 -2.20 -5.36 2.79
CA ASP A 54 -3.30 -4.50 2.41
C ASP A 54 -2.79 -3.25 1.70
N LEU A 55 -1.65 -2.70 2.13
CA LEU A 55 -1.07 -1.50 1.52
C LEU A 55 0.45 -1.61 1.41
N LEU A 56 1.00 -1.32 0.24
CA LEU A 56 2.41 -1.02 0.04
C LEU A 56 2.58 0.49 -0.17
N ILE A 57 3.41 1.14 0.63
CA ILE A 57 3.80 2.53 0.48
C ILE A 57 5.26 2.54 0.01
N ILE A 58 5.53 3.09 -1.16
CA ILE A 58 6.88 3.10 -1.74
C ILE A 58 7.19 4.45 -2.38
N HIS A 59 8.44 4.90 -2.20
CA HIS A 59 8.92 6.10 -2.85
C HIS A 59 9.11 5.87 -4.36
N GLN A 60 8.67 6.81 -5.21
CA GLN A 60 8.73 6.63 -6.67
C GLN A 60 10.15 6.32 -7.15
N VAL A 61 11.16 7.03 -6.64
CA VAL A 61 12.57 6.84 -7.05
C VAL A 61 13.05 5.43 -6.69
N VAL A 62 12.60 4.85 -5.58
CA VAL A 62 12.95 3.47 -5.20
C VAL A 62 12.36 2.46 -6.18
N LEU A 63 11.14 2.72 -6.67
CA LEU A 63 10.48 1.88 -7.66
C LEU A 63 11.15 2.02 -9.04
N GLU A 64 11.45 3.24 -9.47
CA GLU A 64 12.15 3.53 -10.73
C GLU A 64 13.58 2.95 -10.73
N ASN A 65 14.29 3.07 -9.61
CA ASN A 65 15.64 2.51 -9.43
C ASN A 65 15.66 0.97 -9.45
N ALA A 66 14.55 0.31 -9.11
CA ALA A 66 14.44 -1.14 -9.20
C ALA A 66 14.41 -1.63 -10.67
N GLY A 67 14.06 -0.75 -11.60
CA GLY A 67 13.91 -1.08 -13.01
C GLY A 67 12.56 -1.69 -13.36
N GLU A 68 12.20 -1.57 -14.64
CA GLU A 68 10.84 -1.83 -15.14
C GLU A 68 10.33 -3.25 -14.85
N VAL A 69 11.20 -4.27 -14.94
CA VAL A 69 10.84 -5.67 -14.68
C VAL A 69 10.44 -5.89 -13.22
N LEU A 70 11.21 -5.32 -12.29
CA LEU A 70 10.96 -5.48 -10.87
C LEU A 70 9.75 -4.66 -10.42
N GLU A 71 9.59 -3.47 -10.99
CA GLU A 71 8.39 -2.66 -10.81
C GLU A 71 7.13 -3.42 -11.26
N GLN A 72 7.16 -4.04 -12.45
CA GLN A 72 6.02 -4.83 -12.95
C GLN A 72 5.71 -6.02 -12.03
N LEU A 73 6.73 -6.70 -11.50
CA LEU A 73 6.53 -7.78 -10.52
C LEU A 73 5.80 -7.29 -9.28
N VAL A 74 6.18 -6.14 -8.71
CA VAL A 74 5.46 -5.55 -7.57
C VAL A 74 4.05 -5.14 -7.96
N ARG A 75 3.85 -4.55 -9.15
CA ARG A 75 2.52 -4.14 -9.62
C ARG A 75 1.58 -5.31 -9.88
N SER A 76 2.09 -6.47 -10.28
CA SER A 76 1.34 -7.70 -10.58
C SER A 76 1.35 -8.70 -9.43
N SER A 77 1.95 -8.35 -8.28
CA SER A 77 2.05 -9.25 -7.13
C SER A 77 0.67 -9.42 -6.46
N PRO A 78 0.11 -10.64 -6.40
CA PRO A 78 -1.16 -10.88 -5.68
C PRO A 78 -1.00 -10.72 -4.17
N ALA A 79 0.23 -10.67 -3.68
CA ALA A 79 0.56 -10.40 -2.29
C ALA A 79 0.31 -8.94 -1.89
N ILE A 80 -0.02 -8.01 -2.81
CA ILE A 80 -0.30 -6.61 -2.50
C ILE A 80 -1.71 -6.25 -2.99
N LYS A 81 -2.58 -5.83 -2.07
CA LYS A 81 -3.92 -5.35 -2.43
C LYS A 81 -3.90 -3.92 -2.96
N HIS A 82 -3.31 -2.99 -2.22
CA HIS A 82 -3.25 -1.57 -2.58
C HIS A 82 -1.81 -1.06 -2.63
N LEU A 83 -1.55 -0.10 -3.53
CA LEU A 83 -0.23 0.50 -3.73
C LEU A 83 -0.33 2.03 -3.59
N LEU A 84 0.55 2.62 -2.79
CA LEU A 84 0.74 4.05 -2.64
C LEU A 84 2.17 4.41 -3.06
N VAL A 85 2.31 5.05 -4.21
CA VAL A 85 3.59 5.61 -4.68
C VAL A 85 3.63 7.08 -4.30
N TYR A 86 4.70 7.57 -3.67
CA TYR A 86 4.79 8.98 -3.30
C TYR A 86 6.04 9.67 -3.83
N GLN A 87 5.97 11.00 -3.86
CA GLN A 87 6.88 11.89 -4.56
C GLN A 87 6.92 11.64 -6.08
N GLY A 88 5.77 11.31 -6.65
CA GLY A 88 5.62 11.14 -8.09
C GLY A 88 5.36 12.41 -8.87
N ASN A 89 5.44 12.35 -10.19
CA ASN A 89 5.29 13.56 -11.02
C ASN A 89 3.87 14.18 -10.99
N THR A 90 2.83 13.44 -10.57
CA THR A 90 1.44 13.94 -10.48
C THR A 90 0.56 13.06 -9.57
N LEU A 91 -0.50 13.64 -8.96
CA LEU A 91 -1.54 12.88 -8.23
C LEU A 91 -2.34 12.05 -9.25
N GLN A 92 -2.28 10.72 -9.17
CA GLN A 92 -3.09 9.81 -9.98
C GLN A 92 -3.70 8.73 -9.10
N VAL A 93 -5.01 8.53 -9.21
CA VAL A 93 -5.69 7.41 -8.56
C VAL A 93 -6.12 6.45 -9.64
N LEU A 94 -5.39 5.35 -9.78
CA LEU A 94 -5.67 4.31 -10.75
C LEU A 94 -6.37 3.15 -10.05
N SER A 95 -7.64 2.96 -10.37
CA SER A 95 -8.39 1.78 -9.93
C SER A 95 -8.22 0.68 -10.97
N THR A 96 -7.47 -0.38 -10.65
CA THR A 96 -7.41 -1.57 -11.51
C THR A 96 -8.48 -2.54 -11.06
N ILE A 97 -9.51 -2.71 -11.88
CA ILE A 97 -10.54 -3.73 -11.67
C ILE A 97 -10.04 -5.01 -12.36
N GLU A 98 -9.12 -5.73 -11.72
CA GLU A 98 -8.83 -7.11 -12.11
C GLU A 98 -9.83 -8.02 -11.44
N SER A 99 -10.87 -8.40 -12.21
CA SER A 99 -11.84 -9.51 -12.15
C SER A 99 -12.36 -10.12 -10.83
N SER A 100 -11.74 -9.92 -9.68
CA SER A 100 -12.12 -10.51 -8.38
C SER A 100 -11.52 -9.80 -7.16
N SER A 101 -10.65 -8.79 -7.31
CA SER A 101 -10.08 -8.04 -6.18
C SER A 101 -9.91 -6.56 -6.55
N SER A 102 -10.43 -5.66 -5.73
CA SER A 102 -10.42 -4.22 -6.01
C SER A 102 -9.08 -3.61 -5.59
N SER A 103 -8.03 -3.82 -6.40
CA SER A 103 -6.72 -3.24 -6.15
C SER A 103 -6.70 -1.76 -6.56
N MET A 104 -6.49 -0.88 -5.59
CA MET A 104 -6.38 0.57 -5.82
C MET A 104 -4.93 1.02 -5.75
N ARG A 105 -4.54 1.83 -6.74
CA ARG A 105 -3.24 2.51 -6.77
C ARG A 105 -3.45 4.00 -6.54
N PHE A 106 -2.61 4.55 -5.68
CA PHE A 106 -2.58 5.94 -5.29
C PHE A 106 -1.19 6.48 -5.59
N GLU A 107 -1.09 7.58 -6.31
CA GLU A 107 0.17 8.26 -6.58
C GLU A 107 0.11 9.64 -5.93
N LEU A 108 1.08 9.98 -5.08
CA LEU A 108 1.21 11.25 -4.37
C LEU A 108 2.38 12.06 -4.94
N PRO A 109 2.17 13.34 -5.32
CA PRO A 109 3.24 14.18 -5.84
C PRO A 109 4.13 14.79 -4.74
N CYS A 110 3.66 14.77 -3.50
CA CYS A 110 4.38 15.26 -2.34
C CYS A 110 4.63 14.13 -1.34
N LEU A 111 5.41 14.42 -0.30
CA LEU A 111 5.58 13.50 0.81
C LEU A 111 4.22 13.17 1.44
N PRO A 112 4.00 11.91 1.86
CA PRO A 112 2.73 11.50 2.43
C PRO A 112 2.57 12.09 3.83
N ASP A 113 1.89 13.22 3.90
CA ASP A 113 1.46 13.83 5.16
C ASP A 113 0.40 12.97 5.86
N ARG A 114 0.24 13.19 7.17
CA ARG A 114 -0.75 12.48 7.99
C ARG A 114 -2.15 12.52 7.41
N GLU A 115 -2.57 13.66 6.87
CA GLU A 115 -3.90 13.82 6.25
C GLU A 115 -4.02 13.02 4.94
N ALA A 116 -2.97 12.98 4.11
CA ALA A 116 -2.97 12.20 2.87
C ALA A 116 -3.05 10.69 3.16
N ILE A 117 -2.23 10.21 4.11
CA ILE A 117 -2.28 8.82 4.58
C ILE A 117 -3.66 8.47 5.12
N LYS A 118 -4.26 9.37 5.92
CA LYS A 118 -5.61 9.19 6.47
C LYS A 118 -6.67 9.11 5.38
N GLN A 119 -6.56 9.90 4.31
CA GLN A 119 -7.48 9.80 3.18
C GLN A 119 -7.37 8.45 2.47
N VAL A 120 -6.15 8.06 2.08
CA VAL A 120 -5.88 6.76 1.42
C VAL A 120 -6.40 5.60 2.27
N MET A 121 -6.06 5.60 3.56
CA MET A 121 -6.53 4.59 4.50
C MET A 121 -8.05 4.60 4.67
N GLY A 122 -8.68 5.77 4.63
CA GLY A 122 -10.15 5.89 4.66
C GLY A 122 -10.82 5.32 3.40
N PHE A 123 -10.17 5.39 2.24
CA PHE A 123 -10.63 4.71 1.03
C PHE A 123 -10.49 3.20 1.17
N ILE A 124 -9.34 2.71 1.63
CA ILE A 124 -9.08 1.27 1.82
C ILE A 124 -10.05 0.67 2.84
N ASP A 125 -10.27 1.36 3.98
CA ASP A 125 -11.24 0.95 5.01
C ASP A 125 -12.64 0.78 4.42
N LYS A 126 -13.08 1.72 3.58
CA LYS A 126 -14.39 1.63 2.92
C LYS A 126 -14.47 0.48 1.94
N VAL A 127 -13.41 0.22 1.18
CA VAL A 127 -13.36 -0.88 0.20
C VAL A 127 -13.40 -2.23 0.90
N GLU A 128 -12.59 -2.43 1.94
CA GLU A 128 -12.60 -3.69 2.71
C GLU A 128 -13.94 -3.91 3.42
N LEU A 129 -14.56 -2.88 3.98
CA LEU A 129 -15.90 -2.99 4.57
C LEU A 129 -16.94 -3.41 3.51
N HIS A 130 -16.81 -2.96 2.27
CA HIS A 130 -17.71 -3.31 1.18
C HIS A 130 -17.49 -4.74 0.65
N GLU A 131 -16.26 -5.27 0.68
CA GLU A 131 -15.99 -6.68 0.35
C GLU A 131 -16.54 -7.64 1.42
N VAL A 132 -16.47 -7.28 2.70
CA VAL A 132 -17.01 -8.10 3.79
C VAL A 132 -18.55 -8.19 3.73
N TYR A 133 -19.23 -7.10 3.38
CA TYR A 133 -20.70 -7.09 3.25
C TYR A 133 -21.22 -7.49 1.86
N GLY A 134 -20.41 -7.38 0.80
CA GLY A 134 -20.75 -7.81 -0.56
C GLY A 134 -20.75 -9.33 -0.75
N LYS A 135 -19.96 -10.06 0.06
CA LYS A 135 -19.93 -11.54 0.04
C LYS A 135 -21.12 -12.23 0.71
N GLN A 136 -22.10 -11.48 1.26
CA GLN A 136 -23.30 -12.06 1.88
C GLN A 136 -24.49 -12.22 0.90
N ARG A 137 -24.32 -11.99 -0.42
CA ARG A 137 -25.43 -12.01 -1.39
C ARG A 137 -25.25 -12.92 -2.61
N VAL A 138 -24.61 -14.09 -2.45
CA VAL A 138 -24.83 -15.19 -3.41
C VAL A 138 -24.89 -16.52 -2.65
N SER A 139 -26.06 -16.81 -2.10
CA SER A 139 -26.52 -18.17 -1.77
C SER A 139 -28.05 -18.12 -1.72
N VAL A 140 -28.66 -18.17 -2.90
CA VAL A 140 -30.01 -18.73 -3.13
C VAL A 140 -29.99 -19.43 -4.48
#